data_AF-A0A0T6AWB0-F1
#
_entry.id   AF-A0A0T6AWB0-F1
#
_cell.length_a   1.000
_cell.length_b   1.000
_cell.length_c   1.000
_cell.angle_alpha   90.00
_cell.angle_beta   90.00
_cell.angle_gamma   90.00
#
_symmetry.space_group_name_H-M   'P 1'
#
loop_
_entity.id
_entity.type
_entity.pdbx_description
1 polymer ?
#
loop_
_entity_poly.entity_id
_entity_poly.type
_entity_poly.pdbx_seq_one_letter_code
_entity_poly.pdbx_strand_id
1 'polypeptide(L)'
;MPTEKPKLSIFCTELTGITQDKVDKGVPLQTSLMLFLKWIRDLTNNYDLTSESHCLDFKKKKCALVTWSDWDLGTCLQNECKRKRIPKPDIFNKWIDLRALYKVV
;
A
#
# COMPACT_ATOMS: atom_id res chain seq x y z
N MET A 1 0.28 -4.46 13.88
CA MET A 1 -0.69 -5.53 14.13
C MET A 1 -2.14 -5.05 13.98
N PRO A 2 -3.09 -5.94 13.65
CA PRO A 2 -4.53 -5.69 13.72
C PRO A 2 -4.97 -5.49 15.17
N THR A 3 -5.90 -4.56 15.40
CA THR A 3 -6.36 -4.16 16.75
C THR A 3 -7.75 -4.71 17.07
N GLU A 4 -8.67 -4.74 16.09
CA GLU A 4 -10.05 -5.21 16.33
C GLU A 4 -10.16 -6.73 16.46
N LYS A 5 -9.46 -7.47 15.59
CA LYS A 5 -9.38 -8.94 15.61
C LYS A 5 -7.91 -9.35 15.59
N PRO A 6 -7.22 -9.31 16.74
CA PRO A 6 -5.79 -9.58 16.81
C PRO A 6 -5.43 -11.05 16.58
N LYS A 7 -6.37 -11.96 16.85
CA LYS A 7 -6.21 -13.41 16.63
C LYS A 7 -6.71 -13.81 15.24
N LEU A 8 -5.83 -14.43 14.47
CA LEU A 8 -6.16 -14.97 13.14
C LEU A 8 -7.05 -16.20 13.27
N SER A 9 -8.01 -16.34 12.35
CA SER A 9 -8.74 -17.59 12.18
C SER A 9 -7.87 -18.62 11.44
N ILE A 10 -8.29 -19.88 11.52
CA ILE A 10 -7.68 -20.98 10.74
C ILE A 10 -7.75 -20.65 9.24
N PHE A 11 -8.92 -20.26 8.75
CA PHE A 11 -9.12 -19.86 7.35
C PHE A 11 -8.15 -18.75 6.89
N CYS A 12 -7.99 -17.68 7.68
CA CYS A 12 -7.06 -16.59 7.31
C CYS A 12 -5.61 -17.05 7.29
N THR A 13 -5.23 -17.92 8.24
CA THR A 13 -3.88 -18.48 8.33
C THR A 13 -3.60 -19.38 7.12
N GLU A 14 -4.52 -20.25 6.75
CA GLU A 14 -4.39 -21.15 5.59
C GLU A 14 -4.37 -20.37 4.26
N LEU A 15 -5.25 -19.38 4.11
CA LEU A 15 -5.34 -18.59 2.88
C LEU A 15 -4.11 -17.72 2.63
N THR A 16 -3.54 -17.10 3.70
CA THR A 16 -2.47 -16.09 3.56
C THR A 16 -1.08 -16.62 3.90
N GLY A 17 -0.97 -17.76 4.61
CA GLY A 17 0.28 -18.26 5.17
C GLY A 17 0.89 -17.39 6.29
N ILE A 18 0.16 -16.36 6.76
CA ILE A 18 0.59 -15.51 7.86
C ILE A 18 0.26 -16.21 9.18
N THR A 19 1.29 -16.45 10.01
CA THR A 19 1.13 -17.07 11.32
C THR A 19 0.81 -16.03 12.40
N GLN A 20 0.21 -16.47 13.51
CA GLN A 20 -0.06 -15.60 14.64
C GLN A 20 1.21 -14.95 15.21
N ASP A 21 2.33 -15.67 15.25
CA ASP A 21 3.63 -15.13 15.71
C ASP A 21 4.10 -13.94 14.86
N LYS A 22 3.91 -13.99 13.53
CA LYS A 22 4.22 -12.86 12.63
C LYS A 22 3.32 -11.64 12.91
N VAL A 23 2.04 -11.89 13.23
CA VAL A 23 1.09 -10.83 13.57
C VAL A 23 1.45 -10.18 14.90
N ASP A 24 1.75 -10.99 15.91
CA ASP A 24 2.08 -10.56 17.27
C ASP A 24 3.40 -9.75 17.29
N LYS A 25 4.36 -10.11 16.43
CA LYS A 25 5.62 -9.36 16.25
C LYS A 25 5.54 -8.22 15.23
N GLY A 26 4.38 -8.02 14.60
CA GLY A 26 4.19 -7.06 13.52
C GLY A 26 3.96 -5.62 14.02
N VAL A 27 4.43 -4.63 13.27
CA VAL A 27 4.29 -3.20 13.64
C VAL A 27 2.88 -2.64 13.38
N PRO A 28 2.42 -1.62 14.13
CA PRO A 28 1.17 -0.92 13.85
C PRO A 28 1.10 -0.35 12.42
N LEU A 29 -0.10 -0.22 11.86
CA LEU A 29 -0.29 0.26 10.48
C LEU A 29 0.37 1.63 10.24
N GLN A 30 0.21 2.57 11.17
CA GLN A 30 0.79 3.90 11.04
C GLN A 30 2.32 3.84 10.93
N THR A 31 2.97 2.96 11.69
CA THR A 31 4.41 2.70 11.61
C THR A 31 4.77 2.08 10.25
N SER A 32 4.02 1.08 9.78
CA SER A 32 4.24 0.49 8.45
C SER A 32 4.17 1.54 7.33
N LEU A 33 3.15 2.41 7.36
CA LEU A 33 2.98 3.47 6.36
C LEU A 33 4.13 4.47 6.40
N MET A 34 4.57 4.89 7.59
CA MET A 34 5.71 5.79 7.74
C MET A 34 7.01 5.17 7.19
N LEU A 35 7.28 3.90 7.50
CA LEU A 35 8.44 3.18 6.99
C LEU A 35 8.39 3.02 5.47
N PHE A 36 7.21 2.73 4.93
CA PHE A 36 7.00 2.63 3.48
C PHE A 36 7.23 3.97 2.78
N LEU A 37 6.70 5.08 3.33
CA LEU A 37 6.93 6.42 2.76
C LEU A 37 8.40 6.82 2.78
N LYS A 38 9.12 6.50 3.87
CA LYS A 38 10.57 6.68 3.93
C LYS A 38 11.26 5.91 2.81
N TRP A 39 10.94 4.63 2.66
CA TRP A 39 11.50 3.78 1.61
C TRP A 39 11.20 4.33 0.21
N ILE A 40 9.97 4.78 -0.06
CA ILE A 40 9.61 5.40 -1.35
C ILE A 40 10.44 6.65 -1.61
N ARG A 41 10.62 7.52 -0.61
CA ARG A 41 11.44 8.73 -0.77
C ARG A 41 12.88 8.38 -1.09
N ASP A 42 13.45 7.40 -0.39
CA ASP A 42 14.82 6.95 -0.60
C ASP A 42 14.96 6.31 -2.01
N LEU A 43 13.99 5.50 -2.44
CA LEU A 43 13.90 4.94 -3.79
C LEU A 43 13.82 6.05 -4.85
N THR A 44 12.99 7.06 -4.61
CA THR A 44 12.78 8.18 -5.53
C THR A 44 14.06 8.97 -5.74
N ASN A 45 14.83 9.21 -4.69
CA ASN A 45 16.10 9.90 -4.75
C ASN A 45 17.21 9.06 -5.39
N ASN A 46 17.29 7.76 -5.09
CA ASN A 46 18.36 6.89 -5.56
C ASN A 46 18.27 6.53 -7.05
N TYR A 47 17.05 6.56 -7.61
CA TYR A 47 16.79 6.13 -8.99
C TYR A 47 16.20 7.25 -9.87
N ASP A 48 16.25 8.50 -9.39
CA ASP A 48 15.69 9.68 -10.06
C ASP A 48 14.23 9.45 -10.50
N LEU A 49 13.37 8.96 -9.60
CA LEU A 49 11.97 8.69 -9.93
C LEU A 49 11.08 9.91 -9.67
N THR A 50 9.89 9.92 -10.26
CA THR A 50 8.81 10.87 -9.92
C THR A 50 7.44 10.23 -10.10
N SER A 51 6.55 10.46 -9.14
CA SER A 51 5.12 10.09 -9.26
C SER A 51 4.27 11.23 -9.82
N GLU A 52 4.87 12.40 -10.07
CA GLU A 52 4.18 13.56 -10.63
C GLU A 52 4.02 13.41 -12.14
N SER A 53 2.77 13.41 -12.60
CA SER A 53 2.43 13.34 -14.02
C SER A 53 2.97 14.52 -14.84
N HIS A 54 3.07 15.70 -14.22
CA HIS A 54 3.47 16.98 -14.83
C HIS A 54 4.89 17.42 -14.48
N CYS A 55 5.74 16.54 -13.95
CA CYS A 55 7.13 16.89 -13.68
C CYS A 55 7.83 17.25 -15.01
N LEU A 56 8.30 18.50 -15.11
CA LEU A 56 9.04 19.02 -16.28
C LEU A 56 10.54 18.67 -16.23
N ASP A 57 10.98 18.01 -15.14
CA ASP A 57 12.35 17.54 -15.01
C ASP A 57 12.54 16.26 -15.84
N PHE A 58 13.04 16.42 -17.06
CA PHE A 58 13.31 15.34 -18.00
C PHE A 58 14.36 14.33 -17.49
N LYS A 59 15.10 14.64 -16.42
CA LYS A 59 16.03 13.69 -15.79
C LYS A 59 15.30 12.66 -14.93
N LYS A 60 14.06 12.95 -14.50
CA LYS A 60 13.29 12.03 -13.65
C LYS A 60 12.47 11.04 -14.46
N LYS A 61 12.51 9.77 -14.03
CA LYS A 61 11.73 8.67 -14.60
C LYS A 61 10.38 8.58 -13.90
N LYS A 62 9.30 8.58 -14.68
CA LYS A 62 7.95 8.45 -14.11
C LYS A 62 7.75 7.07 -13.50
N CYS A 63 7.13 7.02 -12.33
CA CYS A 63 6.73 5.78 -11.67
C CYS A 63 5.29 5.90 -11.14
N ALA A 64 4.63 4.76 -10.96
CA ALA A 64 3.29 4.68 -10.40
C ALA A 64 3.16 3.42 -9.55
N LEU A 65 2.29 3.49 -8.54
CA LEU A 65 1.83 2.30 -7.84
C LEU A 65 0.89 1.51 -8.76
N VAL A 66 0.94 0.19 -8.67
CA VAL A 66 0.11 -0.72 -9.46
C VAL A 66 -0.52 -1.75 -8.51
N THR A 67 -1.80 -2.03 -8.69
CA THR A 67 -2.54 -3.04 -7.93
C THR A 67 -3.37 -3.93 -8.86
N TRP A 68 -3.83 -5.07 -8.34
CA TRP A 68 -4.78 -5.92 -9.05
C TRP A 68 -6.19 -5.62 -8.55
N SER A 69 -6.88 -4.68 -9.20
CA SER A 69 -8.12 -4.00 -8.74
C SER A 69 -7.93 -2.82 -7.79
N ASP A 70 -9.00 -2.06 -7.61
CA ASP A 70 -9.13 -0.98 -6.63
C ASP A 70 -9.21 -1.47 -5.17
N TRP A 71 -9.20 -2.78 -4.94
CA TRP A 71 -9.41 -3.35 -3.62
C TRP A 71 -8.32 -2.93 -2.63
N ASP A 72 -7.04 -3.03 -2.99
CA ASP A 72 -5.94 -2.80 -2.05
C ASP A 72 -5.90 -1.36 -1.50
N LEU A 73 -5.88 -0.37 -2.40
CA LEU A 73 -5.66 1.04 -2.03
C LEU A 73 -6.96 1.85 -1.93
N GLY A 74 -7.96 1.52 -2.74
CA GLY A 74 -9.25 2.19 -2.78
C GLY A 74 -10.23 1.69 -1.72
N THR A 75 -10.13 0.42 -1.31
CA THR A 75 -11.05 -0.20 -0.33
C THR A 75 -10.35 -0.59 0.97
N CYS A 76 -9.41 -1.53 0.92
CA CYS A 76 -8.77 -2.14 2.09
C CYS A 76 -8.01 -1.11 2.92
N LEU A 77 -7.00 -0.44 2.32
CA LEU A 77 -6.22 0.58 3.01
C LEU A 77 -7.08 1.79 3.42
N GLN A 78 -8.00 2.22 2.55
CA GLN A 78 -8.88 3.36 2.83
C GLN A 78 -9.76 3.11 4.07
N ASN A 79 -10.42 1.96 4.13
CA ASN A 79 -11.29 1.60 5.24
C ASN A 79 -10.48 1.41 6.53
N GLU A 80 -9.29 0.81 6.43
CA GLU A 80 -8.43 0.58 7.59
C GLU A 80 -7.90 1.89 8.18
N CYS A 81 -7.43 2.81 7.32
CA CYS A 81 -7.03 4.15 7.72
C CYS A 81 -8.19 4.91 8.38
N LYS A 82 -9.38 4.90 7.78
CA LYS A 82 -10.58 5.53 8.33
C LYS A 82 -10.94 4.97 9.71
N ARG A 83 -10.97 3.64 9.84
CA ARG A 83 -11.30 2.95 11.10
C ARG A 83 -10.32 3.30 12.22
N LYS A 84 -9.03 3.37 11.90
CA LYS A 84 -7.95 3.68 12.87
C LYS A 84 -7.68 5.17 13.03
N ARG A 85 -8.45 6.05 12.36
CA ARG A 85 -8.23 7.51 12.33
C ARG A 85 -6.82 7.90 11.89
N ILE A 86 -6.25 7.15 10.96
CA ILE A 86 -4.95 7.42 10.35
C ILE A 86 -5.20 8.17 9.04
N PRO A 87 -4.58 9.35 8.81
CA PRO A 87 -4.63 10.01 7.51
C PRO A 87 -3.99 9.12 6.45
N LYS A 88 -4.73 8.78 5.38
CA LYS A 88 -4.15 7.99 4.27
C LYS A 88 -3.19 8.87 3.47
N PRO A 89 -1.91 8.48 3.31
CA PRO A 89 -0.96 9.27 2.52
C PRO A 89 -1.39 9.44 1.06
N ASP A 90 -1.18 10.63 0.50
CA ASP A 90 -1.69 11.01 -0.83
C ASP A 90 -1.16 10.16 -1.98
N ILE A 91 0.05 9.61 -1.84
CA ILE A 91 0.61 8.69 -2.84
C ILE A 91 -0.28 7.46 -3.08
N PHE A 92 -1.04 7.03 -2.06
CA PHE A 92 -1.96 5.90 -2.17
C PHE A 92 -3.34 6.31 -2.72
N ASN A 93 -3.55 7.57 -3.11
CA ASN A 93 -4.76 8.04 -3.79
C ASN A 93 -4.66 7.95 -5.32
N LYS A 94 -3.52 7.51 -5.85
CA LYS A 94 -3.29 7.32 -7.28
C LYS A 94 -2.57 5.99 -7.52
N TRP A 95 -3.16 5.13 -8.33
CA TRP A 95 -2.58 3.86 -8.75
C TRP A 95 -3.11 3.46 -10.13
N ILE A 96 -2.44 2.50 -10.75
CA ILE A 96 -2.92 1.83 -11.96
C ILE A 96 -3.64 0.55 -11.52
N ASP A 97 -4.93 0.44 -11.79
CA ASP A 97 -5.65 -0.85 -11.71
C ASP A 97 -5.26 -1.71 -12.92
N LEU A 98 -4.38 -2.69 -12.69
CA LEU A 98 -3.92 -3.59 -13.74
C LEU A 98 -5.06 -4.47 -14.27
N ARG A 99 -6.03 -4.83 -13.43
CA ARG A 99 -7.17 -5.68 -13.82
C ARG A 99 -8.08 -4.97 -14.81
N ALA A 100 -8.21 -3.64 -14.72
CA ALA A 100 -9.02 -2.85 -15.63
C ALA A 100 -8.57 -3.01 -17.10
N LEU A 101 -7.26 -3.20 -17.34
CA LEU A 101 -6.71 -3.43 -18.69
C LEU A 101 -7.20 -4.73 -19.32
N TYR A 102 -7.50 -5.76 -18.50
CA TYR A 102 -7.94 -7.06 -18.97
C TYR A 102 -9.47 -7.21 -19.06
N LYS A 103 -10.22 -6.20 -18.62
CA LYS A 103 -11.70 -6.19 -18.73
C LYS A 103 -12.21 -5.70 -20.09
N VAL A 104 -11.32 -5.15 -20.91
CA VAL A 104 -11.66 -4.59 -22.23
C VAL A 104 -11.41 -5.61 -23.35
N VAL A 105 -11.38 -6.90 -23.01
CA VAL A 105 -11.29 -8.03 -23.94
C VAL A 105 -12.59 -8.81 -23.90
#